data_AF-A0A1H1E096-F1
#
_entry.id   AF-A0A1H1E096-F1
#
_cell.length_a   1.000
_cell.length_b   1.000
_cell.length_c   1.000
_cell.angle_alpha   90.00
_cell.angle_beta   90.00
_cell.angle_gamma   90.00
#
_symmetry.space_group_name_H-M   'P 1'
#
loop_
_entity.id
_entity.type
_entity.pdbx_description
1 polymer ?
#
loop_
_entity_poly.entity_id
_entity_poly.type
_entity_poly.pdbx_seq_one_letter_code
_entity_poly.pdbx_strand_id
1 'polypeptide(L)'
;MSASRVGRPHTQGITEDLLRAAERVMAEKGFSALTVDGLVSEVGTTRPTFYRRFSSTAHLALTVLQRRFGAGAQPDTGTLAGDLRAMQREEVAMLADPVMRNSIVGLLGAARTAPELSALYFSEFIRPRRDRVRRVIDAAVARGELESVDVDSDEISDLLIGPVLARALLPLGAPLDEHLADLTARSALLHLGVRTAD
;
A
#
# COMPACT_ATOMS: atom_id res chain seq x y z
N MET A 1 -52.45 4.43 -17.35
CA MET A 1 -51.40 5.47 -17.28
C MET A 1 -50.82 5.42 -15.87
N SER A 2 -49.53 5.37 -15.55
CA SER A 2 -48.26 5.26 -16.25
C SER A 2 -47.27 4.77 -15.17
N ALA A 3 -46.35 3.87 -15.52
CA ALA A 3 -45.39 3.29 -14.58
C ALA A 3 -44.37 4.35 -14.11
N SER A 4 -44.17 4.47 -12.79
CA SER A 4 -43.02 5.16 -12.22
C SER A 4 -41.82 4.21 -12.21
N ARG A 5 -40.98 4.36 -13.24
CA ARG A 5 -39.69 3.69 -13.41
C ARG A 5 -38.74 4.22 -12.32
N VAL A 6 -38.51 3.43 -11.27
CA VAL A 6 -37.51 3.73 -10.23
C VAL A 6 -36.11 3.68 -10.87
N GLY A 7 -35.52 4.86 -11.07
CA GLY A 7 -34.17 5.04 -11.59
C GLY A 7 -33.10 4.84 -10.53
N ARG A 8 -32.48 3.66 -10.53
CA ARG A 8 -31.13 3.21 -10.06
C ARG A 8 -30.61 3.63 -8.66
N PRO A 9 -30.45 2.61 -7.81
CA PRO A 9 -29.27 2.43 -6.96
C PRO A 9 -28.62 1.06 -7.27
N HIS A 10 -27.72 0.97 -8.24
CA HIS A 10 -27.00 -0.30 -8.52
C HIS A 10 -25.51 -0.12 -8.87
N THR A 11 -25.07 1.08 -9.25
CA THR A 11 -23.72 1.27 -9.79
C THR A 11 -22.63 1.31 -8.71
N GLN A 12 -22.92 1.93 -7.56
CA GLN A 12 -22.02 1.98 -6.40
C GLN A 12 -21.88 0.60 -5.72
N GLY A 13 -22.98 -0.16 -5.59
CA GLY A 13 -22.94 -1.52 -5.02
C GLY A 13 -22.00 -2.45 -5.77
N ILE A 14 -22.10 -2.50 -7.11
CA ILE A 14 -21.26 -3.41 -7.93
C ILE A 14 -19.76 -3.13 -7.77
N THR A 15 -19.34 -1.87 -7.64
CA THR A 15 -17.92 -1.56 -7.44
C THR A 15 -17.44 -2.12 -6.10
N GLU A 16 -18.21 -1.90 -5.04
CA GLU A 16 -17.89 -2.43 -3.71
C GLU A 16 -17.94 -3.96 -3.65
N ASP A 17 -18.89 -4.57 -4.34
CA ASP A 17 -19.00 -6.03 -4.43
C ASP A 17 -17.80 -6.65 -5.15
N LEU A 18 -17.34 -6.04 -6.25
CA LEU A 18 -16.12 -6.47 -6.97
C LEU A 18 -14.87 -6.34 -6.09
N LEU A 19 -14.75 -5.25 -5.32
CA LEU A 19 -13.62 -5.03 -4.42
C LEU A 19 -13.61 -6.05 -3.27
N ARG A 20 -14.76 -6.32 -2.64
CA ARG A 20 -14.89 -7.35 -1.59
C ARG A 20 -14.58 -8.75 -2.12
N ALA A 21 -15.10 -9.10 -3.29
CA ALA A 21 -14.84 -10.38 -3.93
C ALA A 21 -13.33 -10.54 -4.22
N ALA A 22 -12.69 -9.51 -4.75
CA ALA A 22 -11.26 -9.52 -5.02
C ALA A 22 -10.42 -9.61 -3.74
N GLU A 23 -10.75 -8.85 -2.69
CA GLU A 23 -10.04 -8.90 -1.40
C GLU A 23 -10.06 -10.31 -0.81
N ARG A 24 -11.22 -10.98 -0.82
CA ARG A 24 -11.36 -12.36 -0.35
C ARG A 24 -10.49 -13.33 -1.16
N VAL A 25 -10.54 -13.25 -2.49
CA VAL A 25 -9.71 -14.10 -3.37
C VAL A 25 -8.22 -13.85 -3.13
N MET A 26 -7.81 -12.58 -2.98
CA MET A 26 -6.42 -12.21 -2.69
C MET A 26 -5.95 -12.78 -1.35
N ALA A 27 -6.77 -12.69 -0.30
CA ALA A 27 -6.46 -13.24 1.02
C ALA A 27 -6.31 -14.78 0.99
N GLU A 28 -7.23 -15.48 0.31
CA GLU A 28 -7.29 -16.94 0.33
C GLU A 28 -6.34 -17.61 -0.68
N LYS A 29 -6.22 -17.04 -1.88
CA LYS A 29 -5.62 -17.69 -3.06
C LYS A 29 -4.56 -16.84 -3.77
N GLY A 30 -4.40 -15.60 -3.35
CA GLY A 30 -3.42 -14.67 -3.93
C GLY A 30 -3.86 -14.03 -5.24
N PHE A 31 -3.01 -13.11 -5.72
CA PHE A 31 -3.28 -12.28 -6.90
C PHE A 31 -3.53 -13.08 -8.19
N SER A 32 -2.77 -14.16 -8.41
CA SER A 32 -2.85 -14.97 -9.63
C SER A 32 -4.19 -15.70 -9.80
N ALA A 33 -4.97 -15.85 -8.73
CA ALA A 33 -6.29 -16.46 -8.78
C ALA A 33 -7.40 -15.49 -9.23
N LEU A 34 -7.13 -14.20 -9.33
CA LEU A 34 -8.10 -13.22 -9.80
C LEU A 34 -8.37 -13.40 -11.30
N THR A 35 -9.63 -13.63 -11.64
CA THR A 35 -10.11 -13.65 -13.04
C THR A 35 -11.32 -12.76 -13.18
N VAL A 36 -11.44 -12.07 -14.32
CA VAL A 36 -12.62 -11.24 -14.60
C VAL A 36 -13.87 -12.11 -14.58
N ASP A 37 -13.84 -13.31 -15.17
CA ASP A 37 -14.99 -14.22 -15.20
C ASP A 37 -15.41 -14.70 -13.81
N GLY A 38 -14.45 -15.08 -12.96
CA GLY A 38 -14.74 -15.47 -11.59
C GLY A 38 -15.42 -14.34 -10.82
N LEU A 39 -14.87 -13.13 -10.92
CA LEU A 39 -15.39 -11.95 -10.23
C LEU A 39 -16.78 -11.55 -10.72
N VAL A 40 -17.00 -11.50 -12.04
CA VAL A 40 -18.31 -11.07 -12.56
C VAL A 40 -19.38 -12.13 -12.35
N SER A 41 -19.02 -13.42 -12.38
CA SER A 41 -19.93 -14.52 -12.05
C SER A 41 -20.36 -14.45 -10.58
N GLU A 42 -19.39 -14.27 -9.66
CA GLU A 42 -19.64 -14.17 -8.22
C GLU A 42 -20.53 -12.97 -7.86
N VAL A 43 -20.24 -11.80 -8.44
CA VAL A 43 -20.97 -10.55 -8.15
C VAL A 43 -22.31 -10.47 -8.90
N GLY A 44 -22.56 -11.35 -9.87
CA GLY A 44 -23.76 -11.27 -10.72
C GLY A 44 -23.73 -10.07 -11.67
N THR A 45 -22.55 -9.79 -12.25
CA THR A 45 -22.35 -8.69 -13.19
C THR A 45 -21.74 -9.18 -14.52
N THR A 46 -21.30 -8.28 -15.39
CA THR A 46 -20.79 -8.61 -16.73
C THR A 46 -19.38 -8.05 -16.98
N ARG A 47 -18.62 -8.67 -17.89
CA ARG A 47 -17.29 -8.16 -18.30
C ARG A 47 -17.33 -6.69 -18.74
N PRO A 48 -18.28 -6.21 -19.56
CA PRO A 48 -18.37 -4.78 -19.88
C PRO A 48 -18.59 -3.90 -18.65
N THR A 49 -19.28 -4.42 -17.63
CA THR A 49 -19.51 -3.71 -16.37
C THR A 49 -18.25 -3.64 -15.51
N PHE A 50 -17.43 -4.70 -15.52
CA PHE A 50 -16.09 -4.71 -14.93
C PHE A 50 -15.16 -3.71 -15.64
N TYR A 51 -14.99 -3.82 -16.96
CA TYR A 51 -14.02 -3.03 -17.71
C TYR A 51 -14.33 -1.52 -17.74
N ARG A 52 -15.59 -1.14 -17.52
CA ARG A 52 -15.97 0.26 -17.31
C ARG A 52 -15.40 0.86 -16.02
N ARG A 53 -15.02 0.04 -15.04
CA ARG A 53 -14.51 0.45 -13.72
C ARG A 53 -13.02 0.18 -13.57
N PHE A 54 -12.58 -0.99 -14.01
CA PHE A 54 -11.22 -1.46 -13.86
C PHE A 54 -10.69 -1.93 -15.21
N SER A 55 -9.59 -1.36 -15.64
CA SER A 55 -8.91 -1.76 -16.89
C SER A 55 -8.33 -3.18 -16.83
N SER A 56 -8.07 -3.70 -15.63
CA SER A 56 -7.54 -5.05 -15.41
C SER A 56 -7.83 -5.55 -13.99
N THR A 57 -7.61 -6.85 -13.74
CA THR A 57 -7.61 -7.40 -12.37
C THR A 57 -6.47 -6.82 -11.52
N ALA A 58 -5.38 -6.38 -12.14
CA ALA A 58 -4.28 -5.71 -11.45
C ALA A 58 -4.66 -4.30 -10.98
N HIS A 59 -5.40 -3.54 -11.80
CA HIS A 59 -5.99 -2.27 -11.37
C HIS A 59 -6.98 -2.48 -10.21
N LEU A 60 -7.85 -3.49 -10.30
CA LEU A 60 -8.75 -3.84 -9.19
C LEU A 60 -7.97 -4.21 -7.92
N ALA A 61 -6.98 -5.08 -8.01
CA ALA A 61 -6.16 -5.51 -6.87
C ALA A 61 -5.43 -4.32 -6.23
N LEU A 62 -4.85 -3.43 -7.03
CA LEU A 62 -4.22 -2.21 -6.53
C LEU A 62 -5.23 -1.31 -5.80
N THR A 63 -6.46 -1.20 -6.30
CA THR A 63 -7.54 -0.44 -5.63
C THR A 63 -7.91 -1.07 -4.28
N VAL A 64 -7.96 -2.40 -4.18
CA VAL A 64 -8.14 -3.11 -2.91
C VAL A 64 -7.03 -2.76 -1.93
N LEU A 65 -5.77 -2.84 -2.36
CA LEU A 65 -4.61 -2.55 -1.51
C LEU A 65 -4.60 -1.09 -1.04
N GLN A 66 -4.97 -0.13 -1.89
CA GLN A 66 -5.06 1.28 -1.52
C GLN A 66 -6.15 1.54 -0.48
N ARG A 67 -7.32 0.92 -0.63
CA ARG A 67 -8.42 1.08 0.31
C ARG A 67 -8.11 0.47 1.67
N ARG A 68 -7.47 -0.69 1.67
CA ARG A 68 -7.12 -1.42 2.90
C ARG A 68 -5.91 -0.82 3.61
N PHE A 69 -4.89 -0.46 2.84
CA PHE A 69 -3.60 0.00 3.32
C PHE A 69 -3.27 1.34 2.67
N GLY A 70 -4.11 2.36 2.82
CA GLY A 70 -3.75 3.70 2.37
C GLY A 70 -2.41 4.16 2.95
N ALA A 71 -1.94 5.36 2.60
CA ALA A 71 -0.67 5.86 3.16
C ALA A 71 -0.66 5.97 4.69
N GLY A 72 -1.81 5.86 5.37
CA GLY A 72 -1.95 6.05 6.81
C GLY A 72 -2.07 7.53 7.18
N ALA A 73 -2.51 7.78 8.42
CA ALA A 73 -2.51 9.13 8.96
C ALA A 73 -1.07 9.57 9.27
N GLN A 74 -0.80 10.87 9.21
CA GLN A 74 0.49 11.40 9.67
C GLN A 74 0.67 11.05 11.15
N PRO A 75 1.74 10.33 11.54
CA PRO A 75 2.05 10.15 12.96
C PRO A 75 2.42 11.49 13.58
N ASP A 76 2.06 11.66 14.85
CA ASP A 76 2.41 12.83 15.65
C ASP A 76 2.74 12.38 17.07
N THR A 77 3.82 11.63 17.20
CA THR A 77 4.33 11.11 18.47
C THR A 77 5.14 12.15 19.24
N GLY A 78 5.38 13.31 18.63
CA GLY A 78 6.20 14.40 19.17
C GLY A 78 7.71 14.24 18.94
N THR A 79 8.17 13.14 18.32
CA THR A 79 9.58 12.94 17.97
C THR A 79 9.71 12.25 16.62
N LEU A 80 10.76 12.58 15.85
CA LEU A 80 11.04 11.91 14.57
C LEU A 80 11.20 10.39 14.76
N ALA A 81 11.85 9.99 15.85
CA ALA A 81 12.08 8.58 16.15
C ALA A 81 10.78 7.82 16.45
N GLY A 82 9.82 8.43 17.14
CA GLY A 82 8.51 7.83 17.36
C GLY A 82 7.70 7.77 16.07
N ASP A 83 7.76 8.82 15.25
CA ASP A 83 7.00 8.93 14.00
C ASP A 83 7.46 7.86 12.99
N LEU A 84 8.78 7.72 12.77
CA LEU A 84 9.33 6.69 11.89
C LEU A 84 9.05 5.26 12.37
N ARG A 85 9.12 5.01 13.69
CA ARG A 85 8.76 3.70 14.25
C ARG A 85 7.28 3.37 14.04
N ALA A 86 6.39 4.33 14.24
CA ALA A 86 4.96 4.13 14.00
C ALA A 86 4.69 3.76 12.53
N MET A 87 5.31 4.49 11.59
CA MET A 87 5.20 4.18 10.16
C MET A 87 5.73 2.78 9.83
N GLN A 88 6.91 2.41 10.35
CA GLN A 88 7.48 1.10 10.04
C GLN A 88 6.70 -0.07 10.63
N ARG A 89 6.03 0.11 11.78
CA ARG A 89 5.12 -0.90 12.33
C ARG A 89 3.91 -1.11 11.42
N GLU A 90 3.34 -0.03 10.88
CA GLU A 90 2.26 -0.12 9.88
C GLU A 90 2.72 -0.82 8.59
N GLU A 91 3.90 -0.51 8.09
CA GLU A 91 4.45 -1.14 6.87
C GLU A 91 4.75 -2.63 7.07
N VAL A 92 5.33 -3.02 8.21
CA VAL A 92 5.54 -4.44 8.56
C VAL A 92 4.21 -5.18 8.69
N ALA A 93 3.22 -4.59 9.38
CA ALA A 93 1.90 -5.18 9.54
C ALA A 93 1.19 -5.34 8.18
N MET A 94 1.29 -4.34 7.31
CA MET A 94 0.78 -4.40 5.94
C MET A 94 1.42 -5.56 5.16
N LEU A 95 2.74 -5.69 5.15
CA LEU A 95 3.43 -6.74 4.40
C LEU A 95 3.22 -8.15 5.00
N ALA A 96 2.92 -8.22 6.30
CA ALA A 96 2.55 -9.47 6.96
C ALA A 96 1.08 -9.90 6.69
N ASP A 97 0.20 -8.95 6.35
CA ASP A 97 -1.23 -9.22 6.08
C ASP A 97 -1.39 -10.20 4.91
N PRO A 98 -2.25 -11.23 5.03
CA PRO A 98 -2.43 -12.23 3.97
C PRO A 98 -2.78 -11.64 2.59
N VAL A 99 -3.58 -10.57 2.54
CA VAL A 99 -3.98 -9.92 1.28
C VAL A 99 -2.75 -9.39 0.55
N MET A 100 -1.87 -8.69 1.26
CA MET A 100 -0.64 -8.14 0.69
C MET A 100 0.38 -9.24 0.40
N ARG A 101 0.67 -10.08 1.40
CA ARG A 101 1.66 -11.15 1.32
C ARG A 101 1.42 -12.09 0.14
N ASN A 102 0.17 -12.49 -0.09
CA ASN A 102 -0.19 -13.41 -1.17
C ASN A 102 -0.29 -12.73 -2.53
N SER A 103 -0.20 -11.39 -2.61
CA SER A 103 -0.44 -10.62 -3.83
C SER A 103 0.77 -9.86 -4.35
N ILE A 104 1.68 -9.42 -3.47
CA ILE A 104 2.73 -8.45 -3.80
C ILE A 104 3.66 -8.93 -4.93
N VAL A 105 4.10 -10.19 -4.92
CA VAL A 105 4.98 -10.74 -5.97
C VAL A 105 4.31 -10.67 -7.34
N GLY A 106 3.06 -11.11 -7.43
CA GLY A 106 2.31 -11.13 -8.69
C GLY A 106 1.98 -9.72 -9.19
N LEU A 107 1.61 -8.81 -8.27
CA LEU A 107 1.30 -7.43 -8.61
C LEU A 107 2.54 -6.67 -9.10
N LEU A 108 3.69 -6.84 -8.44
CA LEU A 108 4.96 -6.26 -8.91
C LEU A 108 5.36 -6.82 -10.27
N GLY A 109 5.17 -8.13 -10.50
CA GLY A 109 5.38 -8.74 -11.81
C GLY A 109 4.52 -8.10 -12.90
N ALA A 110 3.22 -7.90 -12.63
CA ALA A 110 2.31 -7.23 -13.56
C ALA A 110 2.67 -5.75 -13.80
N ALA A 111 3.02 -5.02 -12.74
CA ALA A 111 3.40 -3.61 -12.84
C ALA A 111 4.69 -3.39 -13.64
N ARG A 112 5.61 -4.37 -13.66
CA ARG A 112 6.85 -4.30 -14.45
C ARG A 112 6.65 -4.48 -15.95
N THR A 113 5.55 -5.10 -16.38
CA THR A 113 5.29 -5.41 -17.79
C THR A 113 4.19 -4.54 -18.41
N ALA A 114 3.44 -3.79 -17.60
CA ALA A 114 2.37 -2.90 -18.04
C ALA A 114 2.64 -1.44 -17.60
N PRO A 115 3.09 -0.55 -18.51
CA PRO A 115 3.45 0.84 -18.19
C PRO A 115 2.34 1.63 -17.50
N GLU A 116 1.09 1.47 -17.94
CA GLU A 116 -0.07 2.14 -17.34
C GLU A 116 -0.29 1.72 -15.88
N LEU A 117 -0.14 0.43 -15.59
CA LEU A 117 -0.24 -0.09 -14.23
C LEU A 117 0.95 0.34 -13.38
N SER A 118 2.15 0.40 -13.95
CA SER A 118 3.34 0.94 -13.28
C SER A 118 3.13 2.38 -12.83
N ALA A 119 2.62 3.22 -13.74
CA ALA A 119 2.30 4.62 -13.44
C ALA A 119 1.22 4.73 -12.36
N LEU A 120 0.17 3.89 -12.43
CA LEU A 120 -0.88 3.86 -11.42
C LEU A 120 -0.37 3.39 -10.05
N TYR A 121 0.44 2.34 -10.01
CA TYR A 121 1.08 1.84 -8.79
C TYR A 121 1.94 2.92 -8.14
N PHE A 122 2.76 3.60 -8.94
CA PHE A 122 3.59 4.68 -8.42
C PHE A 122 2.77 5.86 -7.90
N SER A 123 1.84 6.38 -8.70
CA SER A 123 1.06 7.59 -8.36
C SER A 123 0.12 7.38 -7.19
N GLU A 124 -0.55 6.23 -7.09
CA GLU A 124 -1.63 6.03 -6.14
C GLU A 124 -1.22 5.19 -4.91
N PHE A 125 -0.09 4.47 -4.95
CA PHE A 125 0.36 3.64 -3.83
C PHE A 125 1.71 4.05 -3.27
N ILE A 126 2.70 4.33 -4.12
CA ILE A 126 4.06 4.68 -3.69
C ILE A 126 4.18 6.16 -3.30
N ARG A 127 3.76 7.07 -4.17
CA ARG A 127 3.89 8.52 -3.95
C ARG A 127 3.22 8.99 -2.66
N PRO A 128 1.98 8.58 -2.31
CA PRO A 128 1.35 9.00 -1.05
C PRO A 128 2.14 8.59 0.21
N ARG A 129 2.84 7.45 0.17
CA ARG A 129 3.71 6.98 1.26
C ARG A 129 5.00 7.80 1.34
N ARG A 130 5.65 8.04 0.20
CA ARG A 130 6.85 8.92 0.14
C ARG A 130 6.53 10.33 0.62
N ASP A 131 5.36 10.87 0.23
CA ASP A 131 4.87 12.15 0.73
C ASP A 131 4.62 12.15 2.25
N ARG A 132 4.25 11.00 2.85
CA ARG A 132 4.11 10.87 4.31
C ARG A 132 5.46 10.91 5.02
N VAL A 133 6.47 10.22 4.47
CA VAL A 133 7.86 10.30 5.00
C VAL A 133 8.37 11.74 4.92
N ARG A 134 8.19 12.42 3.78
CA ARG A 134 8.55 13.82 3.62
C ARG A 134 7.91 14.72 4.68
N ARG A 135 6.60 14.60 4.91
CA ARG A 135 5.91 15.37 5.96
C ARG A 135 6.46 15.11 7.37
N VAL A 136 6.87 13.87 7.67
CA VAL A 136 7.47 13.54 8.98
C VAL A 136 8.83 14.23 9.14
N ILE A 137 9.65 14.21 8.09
CA ILE A 137 10.95 14.90 8.07
C ILE A 137 10.76 16.41 8.20
N ASP A 138 9.83 17.01 7.44
CA ASP A 138 9.50 18.44 7.50
C ASP A 138 9.06 18.85 8.92
N ALA A 139 8.24 18.03 9.57
CA ALA A 139 7.81 18.26 10.95
C ALA A 139 8.99 18.18 11.94
N ALA A 140 9.91 17.24 11.76
CA ALA A 140 11.11 17.12 12.59
C ALA A 140 12.06 18.31 12.44
N VAL A 141 12.24 18.82 11.21
CA VAL A 141 12.97 20.06 10.94
C VAL A 141 12.30 21.23 11.67
N ALA A 142 10.97 21.35 11.57
CA ALA A 142 10.24 22.42 12.25
C ALA A 142 10.35 22.36 13.78
N ARG A 143 10.55 21.16 14.35
CA ARG A 143 10.82 20.94 15.79
C ARG A 143 12.29 21.14 16.17
N GLY A 144 13.19 21.33 15.22
CA GLY A 144 14.63 21.45 15.46
C GLY A 144 15.33 20.12 15.78
N GLU A 145 14.72 18.98 15.43
CA GLU A 145 15.34 17.65 15.60
C GLU A 145 16.38 17.33 14.50
N LEU A 146 16.37 18.07 13.39
CA LEU A 146 17.28 17.92 12.25
C LEU A 146 17.94 19.26 11.91
N GLU A 147 19.25 19.26 11.66
CA GLU A 147 20.03 20.48 11.38
C GLU A 147 19.87 21.01 9.95
N SER A 148 19.48 20.19 8.96
CA SER A 148 19.30 20.64 7.58
C SER A 148 18.17 19.95 6.81
N VAL A 149 17.69 20.65 5.77
CA VAL A 149 16.58 20.27 4.86
C VAL A 149 17.10 19.58 3.58
N ASP A 150 18.42 19.37 3.45
CA ASP A 150 19.02 18.81 2.23
C ASP A 150 18.94 17.27 2.18
N VAL A 151 18.01 16.71 2.95
CA VAL A 151 17.74 15.27 3.02
C VAL A 151 16.80 14.90 1.88
N ASP A 152 17.23 13.97 1.03
CA ASP A 152 16.33 13.37 0.06
C ASP A 152 15.33 12.43 0.76
N SER A 153 14.08 12.87 0.93
CA SER A 153 13.02 12.06 1.55
C SER A 153 12.73 10.77 0.79
N ASP A 154 13.01 10.72 -0.51
CA ASP A 154 12.85 9.53 -1.31
C ASP A 154 13.94 8.49 -0.99
N GLU A 155 15.18 8.92 -0.74
CA GLU A 155 16.26 8.05 -0.25
C GLU A 155 15.92 7.48 1.13
N ILE A 156 15.40 8.31 2.04
CA ILE A 156 14.93 7.84 3.36
C ILE A 156 13.81 6.80 3.19
N SER A 157 12.87 7.04 2.27
CA SER A 157 11.81 6.08 1.98
C SER A 157 12.37 4.74 1.50
N ASP A 158 13.41 4.76 0.67
CA ASP A 158 14.07 3.56 0.14
C ASP A 158 14.83 2.79 1.24
N LEU A 159 15.50 3.49 2.16
CA LEU A 159 16.15 2.90 3.34
C LEU A 159 15.13 2.24 4.29
N LEU A 160 13.97 2.87 4.47
CA LEU A 160 12.90 2.35 5.33
C LEU A 160 12.27 1.08 4.74
N ILE A 161 11.89 1.11 3.46
CA ILE A 161 11.11 0.02 2.86
C ILE A 161 11.97 -1.14 2.35
N GLY A 162 13.23 -0.88 1.96
CA GLY A 162 14.12 -1.85 1.32
C GLY A 162 14.31 -3.16 2.11
N PRO A 163 14.74 -3.10 3.38
CA PRO A 163 14.89 -4.31 4.20
C PRO A 163 13.57 -5.05 4.45
N VAL A 164 12.45 -4.32 4.53
CA VAL A 164 11.12 -4.90 4.73
C VAL A 164 10.68 -5.66 3.48
N LEU A 165 10.84 -5.07 2.29
CA LEU A 165 10.60 -5.75 1.02
C LEU A 165 11.53 -6.95 0.81
N ALA A 166 12.80 -6.85 1.19
CA ALA A 166 13.73 -7.96 1.08
C ALA A 166 13.23 -9.18 1.87
N ARG A 167 12.79 -9.00 3.13
CA ARG A 167 12.23 -10.09 3.93
C ARG A 167 10.86 -10.57 3.45
N ALA A 168 10.06 -9.69 2.87
CA ALA A 168 8.74 -10.05 2.35
C ALA A 168 8.82 -10.84 1.03
N LEU A 169 9.79 -10.54 0.16
CA LEU A 169 9.86 -11.08 -1.21
C LEU A 169 10.85 -12.22 -1.37
N LEU A 170 11.92 -12.25 -0.57
CA LEU A 170 12.98 -13.25 -0.68
C LEU A 170 12.79 -14.33 0.40
N PRO A 171 13.09 -15.61 0.11
CA PRO A 171 12.98 -16.70 1.07
C PRO A 171 14.14 -16.69 2.08
N LEU A 172 14.29 -15.60 2.84
CA LEU A 172 15.39 -15.39 3.77
C LEU A 172 15.20 -16.12 5.11
N GLY A 173 13.99 -16.63 5.39
CA GLY A 173 13.65 -17.26 6.67
C GLY A 173 13.61 -16.29 7.86
N ALA A 174 13.67 -14.99 7.62
CA ALA A 174 13.62 -13.95 8.65
C ALA A 174 12.20 -13.38 8.81
N PRO A 175 11.74 -13.09 10.03
CA PRO A 175 10.38 -12.62 10.27
C PRO A 175 10.15 -11.17 9.80
N LEU A 176 8.89 -10.87 9.47
CA LEU A 176 8.33 -9.52 9.37
C LEU A 176 7.72 -9.19 10.73
N ASP A 177 8.50 -8.56 11.61
CA ASP A 177 8.15 -8.31 13.01
C ASP A 177 8.50 -6.89 13.48
N GLU A 178 8.12 -6.55 14.71
CA GLU A 178 8.40 -5.24 15.31
C GLU A 178 9.90 -4.96 15.41
N HIS A 179 10.73 -6.00 15.57
CA HIS A 179 12.18 -5.85 15.58
C HIS A 179 12.70 -5.30 14.24
N LEU A 180 12.17 -5.78 13.10
CA LEU A 180 12.47 -5.21 11.79
C LEU A 180 12.02 -3.75 11.66
N ALA A 181 10.83 -3.42 12.18
CA ALA A 181 10.31 -2.07 12.16
C ALA A 181 11.24 -1.10 12.94
N ASP A 182 11.65 -1.50 14.14
CA ASP A 182 12.56 -0.71 14.97
C ASP A 182 13.97 -0.60 14.36
N LEU A 183 14.47 -1.68 13.75
CA LEU A 183 15.77 -1.70 13.08
C LEU A 183 15.80 -0.73 11.90
N THR A 184 14.81 -0.80 11.01
CA THR A 184 14.73 0.06 9.82
C THR A 184 14.53 1.53 10.17
N ALA A 185 13.68 1.83 11.17
CA ALA A 185 13.53 3.19 11.70
C ALA A 185 14.85 3.71 12.29
N ARG A 186 15.57 2.88 13.06
CA ARG A 186 16.88 3.24 13.63
C ARG A 186 17.92 3.51 12.55
N SER A 187 17.99 2.68 11.51
CA SER A 187 18.90 2.87 10.38
C SER A 187 18.65 4.19 9.66
N ALA A 188 17.39 4.56 9.45
CA ALA A 188 17.02 5.85 8.87
C ALA A 188 17.42 7.02 9.78
N LEU A 189 17.18 6.93 11.10
CA LEU A 189 17.60 7.95 12.07
C LEU A 189 19.12 8.16 12.09
N LEU A 190 19.89 7.08 12.04
CA LEU A 190 21.35 7.14 11.97
C LEU A 190 21.84 7.80 10.68
N HIS A 191 21.20 7.50 9.55
CA HIS A 191 21.50 8.16 8.27
C HIS A 191 21.18 9.66 8.32
N LEU A 192 20.11 10.04 9.03
CA LEU A 192 19.73 11.44 9.28
C LEU A 192 20.63 12.16 10.31
N GLY A 193 21.64 11.49 10.87
CA GLY A 193 22.54 12.06 11.88
C GLY A 193 21.91 12.21 13.27
N VAL A 194 20.71 11.66 13.50
CA VAL A 194 20.03 11.69 14.79
C VAL A 194 20.59 10.60 15.69
N ARG A 195 21.23 10.99 16.80
CA ARG A 195 21.67 10.03 17.81
C ARG A 195 20.45 9.48 18.55
N THR A 196 20.13 8.21 18.32
CA THR A 196 19.18 7.51 19.18
C THR A 196 19.84 7.26 20.53
N ALA A 197 19.24 7.73 21.62
CA ALA A 197 19.59 7.22 22.95
C ALA A 197 19.23 5.72 22.98
N ASP A 198 20.20 4.88 23.32
CA ASP A 198 20.04 3.43 23.43
C ASP A 198 19.00 3.02 24.48
#